data_AF-A0A2E3SCH2-F1
#
_entry.id   AF-A0A2E3SCH2-F1
#
_cell.length_a   1.000
_cell.length_b   1.000
_cell.length_c   1.000
_cell.angle_alpha   90.00
_cell.angle_beta   90.00
_cell.angle_gamma   90.00
#
_symmetry.space_group_name_H-M   'P 1'
#
loop_
_entity.id
_entity.type
_entity.pdbx_description
1 polymer ?
#
loop_
_entity_poly.entity_id
_entity_poly.type
_entity_poly.pdbx_seq_one_letter_code
_entity_poly.pdbx_strand_id
1 'polypeptide(L)'
;MNGTTKIKAFTLSEMLVVLLLTTIVVGLAFTVLSLVQRQMLGIDGNYEQNTEFNLLRQSLWLDFNQHDGVWYDANKNELAFANELNETVYGLHEKFITKEKDTFYVEVTQRQFLFKGVEQASGEIDALDFGLSKKNGSQQLFVFKKNAATSHLNR
;
A
#
# COMPACT_ATOMS: atom_id res chain seq x y z
N MET A 1 47.43 12.33 -59.51
CA MET A 1 47.54 12.63 -58.07
C MET A 1 46.84 11.50 -57.31
N ASN A 2 47.57 10.49 -56.83
CA ASN A 2 46.97 9.41 -56.02
C ASN A 2 47.78 9.28 -54.73
N GLY A 3 47.33 9.97 -53.68
CA GLY A 3 47.85 9.80 -52.33
C GLY A 3 47.03 8.74 -51.61
N THR A 4 47.50 7.49 -51.60
CA THR A 4 46.94 6.45 -50.73
C THR A 4 47.43 6.71 -49.30
N THR A 5 46.56 7.22 -48.44
CA THR A 5 46.82 7.37 -47.00
C THR A 5 46.98 5.98 -46.37
N LYS A 6 48.21 5.64 -45.94
CA LYS A 6 48.48 4.38 -45.23
C LYS A 6 47.93 4.46 -43.81
N ILE A 7 47.03 3.56 -43.46
CA ILE A 7 46.48 3.41 -42.11
C ILE A 7 47.51 2.65 -41.26
N LYS A 8 47.85 3.18 -40.07
CA LYS A 8 48.72 2.48 -39.12
C LYS A 8 48.00 1.23 -38.62
N ALA A 9 48.63 0.07 -38.76
CA ALA A 9 48.13 -1.16 -38.19
C ALA A 9 48.38 -1.17 -36.67
N PHE A 10 47.33 -1.46 -35.89
CA PHE A 10 47.45 -1.67 -34.45
C PHE A 10 48.13 -3.00 -34.15
N THR A 11 48.92 -3.02 -33.10
CA THR A 11 49.59 -4.22 -32.61
C THR A 11 48.63 -5.13 -31.84
N LEU A 12 48.92 -6.42 -31.83
CA LEU A 12 48.13 -7.42 -31.11
C LEU A 12 48.06 -7.12 -29.60
N SER A 13 49.15 -6.57 -29.04
CA SER A 13 49.21 -6.07 -27.67
C SER A 13 48.24 -4.92 -27.39
N GLU A 14 48.10 -3.96 -28.31
CA GLU A 14 47.15 -2.85 -28.16
C GLU A 14 45.71 -3.38 -28.16
N MET A 15 45.40 -4.32 -29.05
CA MET A 15 44.08 -4.96 -29.10
C MET A 15 43.75 -5.71 -27.80
N LEU A 16 44.72 -6.41 -27.20
CA LEU A 16 44.51 -7.13 -25.93
C LEU A 16 44.21 -6.19 -24.76
N VAL A 17 44.93 -5.06 -24.68
CA VAL A 17 44.70 -4.06 -23.62
C VAL A 17 43.29 -3.47 -23.76
N VAL A 18 42.85 -3.16 -24.98
CA VAL A 18 41.50 -2.64 -25.22
C VAL A 18 40.42 -3.66 -24.84
N LEU A 19 40.61 -4.93 -25.17
CA LEU A 19 39.67 -6.00 -24.78
C LEU A 19 39.60 -6.19 -23.26
N LEU A 20 40.73 -6.07 -22.57
CA LEU A 20 40.77 -6.15 -21.11
C LEU A 20 40.05 -4.96 -20.46
N LEU A 21 40.29 -3.73 -20.96
CA LEU A 21 39.62 -2.55 -20.43
C LEU A 21 38.10 -2.56 -20.70
N THR A 22 37.69 -2.98 -21.89
CA THR A 22 36.26 -3.06 -22.25
C THR A 22 35.52 -4.09 -21.40
N THR A 23 36.11 -5.25 -21.13
CA THR A 23 35.50 -6.26 -20.25
C THR A 23 35.33 -5.78 -18.81
N ILE A 24 36.31 -5.05 -18.26
CA ILE A 24 36.19 -4.42 -16.93
C ILE A 24 35.05 -3.41 -16.90
N VAL A 25 35.01 -2.49 -17.87
CA VAL A 25 33.99 -1.43 -17.94
C VAL A 25 32.60 -2.03 -18.08
N VAL A 26 32.43 -3.03 -18.96
CA VAL A 26 31.16 -3.73 -19.15
C VAL A 26 30.74 -4.48 -17.88
N GLY A 27 31.67 -5.15 -17.19
CA GLY A 27 31.40 -5.83 -15.93
C GLY A 27 30.90 -4.87 -14.83
N LEU A 28 31.52 -3.70 -14.71
CA LEU A 28 31.06 -2.66 -13.78
C LEU A 28 29.67 -2.14 -14.14
N ALA A 29 29.41 -1.89 -15.42
CA ALA A 29 28.11 -1.43 -15.90
C ALA A 29 26.99 -2.43 -15.57
N PHE A 30 27.21 -3.73 -15.80
CA PHE A 30 26.25 -4.78 -15.43
C PHE A 30 26.04 -4.90 -13.93
N THR A 31 27.10 -4.70 -13.13
CA THR A 31 27.00 -4.71 -11.67
C THR A 31 26.11 -3.58 -11.16
N VAL A 32 26.30 -2.36 -11.68
CA VAL A 32 25.46 -1.21 -11.35
C VAL A 32 24.02 -1.44 -11.79
N LEU A 33 23.79 -1.93 -13.00
CA LEU A 33 22.45 -2.23 -13.50
C LEU A 33 21.74 -3.26 -12.61
N SER A 34 22.43 -4.35 -12.25
CA SER A 34 21.88 -5.38 -11.36
C SER A 34 21.55 -4.82 -9.97
N LEU A 35 22.33 -3.87 -9.45
CA LEU A 35 22.06 -3.27 -8.15
C LEU A 35 20.78 -2.42 -8.18
N VAL A 36 20.64 -1.57 -9.19
CA VAL A 36 19.46 -0.70 -9.35
C VAL A 36 18.20 -1.54 -9.56
N GLN A 37 18.27 -2.59 -10.38
CA GLN A 37 17.14 -3.50 -10.58
C GLN A 37 16.72 -4.19 -9.28
N ARG A 38 17.67 -4.63 -8.45
CA ARG A 38 17.37 -5.20 -7.12
C ARG A 38 16.73 -4.19 -6.19
N GLN A 39 17.15 -2.93 -6.25
CA GLN A 39 16.54 -1.85 -5.46
C GLN A 39 15.10 -1.56 -5.92
N MET A 40 14.82 -1.50 -7.22
CA MET A 40 13.44 -1.36 -7.72
C MET A 40 12.55 -2.53 -7.28
N LEU A 41 13.00 -3.77 -7.48
CA LEU A 41 12.24 -4.96 -7.08
C LEU A 41 11.97 -5.03 -5.58
N GLY A 42 12.91 -4.56 -4.76
CA GLY A 42 12.73 -4.48 -3.30
C GLY A 42 11.76 -3.37 -2.87
N ILE A 43 11.59 -2.33 -3.69
CA ILE A 43 10.63 -1.24 -3.47
C ILE A 43 9.23 -1.72 -3.86
N ASP A 44 9.05 -2.32 -5.03
CA ASP A 44 7.71 -2.61 -5.59
C ASP A 44 6.82 -3.44 -4.64
N GLY A 45 7.31 -4.59 -4.16
CA GLY A 45 6.46 -5.50 -3.35
C GLY A 45 6.11 -4.97 -1.95
N ASN A 46 7.01 -4.20 -1.33
CA ASN A 46 6.76 -3.58 -0.02
C ASN A 46 5.99 -2.27 -0.13
N TYR A 47 6.17 -1.55 -1.23
CA TYR A 47 5.49 -0.27 -1.47
C TYR A 47 4.03 -0.49 -1.86
N GLU A 48 3.71 -1.49 -2.68
CA GLU A 48 2.33 -1.78 -3.09
C GLU A 48 1.44 -2.12 -1.88
N GLN A 49 1.88 -3.02 -0.99
CA GLN A 49 1.13 -3.37 0.23
C GLN A 49 0.99 -2.17 1.20
N ASN A 50 2.04 -1.36 1.34
CA ASN A 50 1.96 -0.14 2.14
C ASN A 50 1.03 0.91 1.52
N THR A 51 0.95 0.96 0.19
CA THR A 51 0.08 1.91 -0.53
C THR A 51 -1.37 1.54 -0.34
N GLU A 52 -1.75 0.28 -0.57
CA GLU A 52 -3.11 -0.24 -0.33
C GLU A 52 -3.57 0.00 1.11
N PHE A 53 -2.69 -0.28 2.06
CA PHE A 53 -2.96 -0.02 3.48
C PHE A 53 -3.18 1.47 3.78
N ASN A 54 -2.33 2.35 3.23
CA ASN A 54 -2.46 3.79 3.44
C ASN A 54 -3.72 4.35 2.77
N LEU A 55 -4.10 3.84 1.60
CA LEU A 55 -5.34 4.20 0.90
C LEU A 55 -6.56 3.79 1.72
N LEU A 56 -6.59 2.55 2.22
CA LEU A 56 -7.65 2.10 3.12
C LEU A 56 -7.72 2.97 4.38
N ARG A 57 -6.58 3.28 5.00
CA ARG A 57 -6.51 4.15 6.18
C ARG A 57 -7.09 5.52 5.91
N GLN A 58 -6.69 6.14 4.82
CA GLN A 58 -7.15 7.46 4.44
C GLN A 58 -8.65 7.45 4.14
N SER A 59 -9.14 6.44 3.42
CA SER A 59 -10.55 6.29 3.08
C SER A 59 -11.40 6.11 4.34
N LEU A 60 -11.00 5.21 5.25
CA LEU A 60 -11.70 5.00 6.51
C LEU A 60 -11.68 6.25 7.40
N TRP A 61 -10.53 6.94 7.50
CA TRP A 61 -10.44 8.17 8.27
C TRP A 61 -11.37 9.26 7.73
N LEU A 62 -11.42 9.41 6.40
CA LEU A 62 -12.30 10.36 5.74
C LEU A 62 -13.77 10.04 6.03
N ASP A 63 -14.19 8.80 5.80
CA ASP A 63 -15.59 8.41 5.94
C ASP A 63 -16.06 8.41 7.39
N PHE A 64 -15.18 8.04 8.35
CA PHE A 64 -15.47 8.14 9.80
C PHE A 64 -15.77 9.58 10.23
N ASN A 65 -15.08 10.56 9.63
CA ASN A 65 -15.19 11.97 10.02
C ASN A 65 -16.20 12.76 9.16
N GLN A 66 -16.63 12.23 8.01
CA GLN A 66 -17.66 12.84 7.15
C GLN A 66 -19.08 12.37 7.45
N HIS A 67 -19.25 11.17 8.00
CA HIS A 67 -20.56 10.62 8.31
C HIS A 67 -20.92 10.84 9.78
N ASP A 68 -22.21 10.95 10.10
CA ASP A 68 -22.69 11.23 11.46
C ASP A 68 -22.74 9.97 12.32
N GLY A 69 -23.11 8.84 11.72
CA GLY A 69 -23.10 7.54 12.38
C GLY A 69 -22.34 6.49 11.60
N VAL A 70 -21.79 5.53 12.33
CA VAL A 70 -21.11 4.36 11.78
C VAL A 70 -21.68 3.14 12.48
N TRP A 71 -22.07 2.12 11.72
CA TRP A 71 -22.67 0.89 12.24
C TRP A 71 -21.96 -0.33 11.69
N TYR A 72 -21.72 -1.30 12.56
CA TYR A 72 -21.18 -2.60 12.20
C TYR A 72 -22.28 -3.68 12.27
N ASP A 73 -22.52 -4.36 11.15
CA ASP A 73 -23.39 -5.53 11.07
C ASP A 73 -22.55 -6.82 11.06
N ALA A 74 -22.59 -7.59 12.15
CA ALA A 74 -21.84 -8.84 12.27
C ALA A 74 -22.38 -9.97 11.37
N ASN A 75 -23.66 -9.94 10.98
CA ASN A 75 -24.25 -10.99 10.15
C ASN A 75 -23.80 -10.85 8.70
N LYS A 76 -23.68 -9.61 8.24
CA LYS A 76 -23.22 -9.29 6.88
C LYS A 76 -21.71 -9.05 6.80
N ASN A 77 -21.08 -8.79 7.95
CA ASN A 77 -19.69 -8.36 8.06
C ASN A 77 -19.43 -7.07 7.29
N GLU A 78 -20.31 -6.09 7.50
CA GLU A 78 -20.33 -4.82 6.79
C GLU A 78 -20.21 -3.65 7.76
N LEU A 79 -19.53 -2.58 7.34
CA LEU A 79 -19.55 -1.29 7.99
C LEU A 79 -20.36 -0.31 7.17
N ALA A 80 -21.45 0.20 7.73
CA ALA A 80 -22.28 1.23 7.13
C ALA A 80 -21.95 2.58 7.75
N PHE A 81 -21.65 3.55 6.90
CA PHE A 81 -21.39 4.94 7.26
C PHE A 81 -22.55 5.76 6.71
N ALA A 82 -23.28 6.46 7.56
CA ALA A 82 -24.41 7.26 7.09
C ALA A 82 -24.43 8.66 7.71
N ASN A 83 -24.82 9.63 6.90
CA ASN A 83 -25.24 10.97 7.31
C ASN A 83 -26.57 11.31 6.63
N GLU A 84 -27.05 12.54 6.80
CA GLU A 84 -28.32 12.99 6.21
C GLU A 84 -28.34 12.99 4.66
N LEU A 85 -27.17 12.94 4.02
CA LEU A 85 -27.01 13.14 2.58
C LEU A 85 -26.67 11.85 1.83
N ASN A 86 -25.78 11.02 2.37
CA ASN A 86 -25.22 9.85 1.72
C ASN A 86 -24.97 8.69 2.70
N GLU A 87 -24.92 7.49 2.15
CA GLU A 87 -24.51 6.26 2.82
C GLU A 87 -23.35 5.62 2.06
N THR A 88 -22.31 5.19 2.77
CA THR A 88 -21.15 4.46 2.25
C THR A 88 -21.04 3.13 2.97
N VAL A 89 -20.96 2.02 2.22
CA VAL A 89 -20.89 0.67 2.79
C VAL A 89 -19.57 0.00 2.46
N TYR A 90 -18.95 -0.58 3.48
CA TYR A 90 -17.74 -1.38 3.34
C TYR A 90 -18.01 -2.86 3.62
N GLY A 91 -17.62 -3.72 2.69
CA GLY A 91 -17.65 -5.18 2.88
C GLY A 91 -16.32 -5.68 3.43
N LEU A 92 -16.34 -6.35 4.59
CA LEU A 92 -15.11 -6.80 5.25
C LEU A 92 -14.85 -8.30 4.99
N HIS A 93 -13.97 -8.62 4.05
CA HIS A 93 -13.57 -10.00 3.75
C HIS A 93 -12.20 -10.32 4.36
N GLU A 94 -11.81 -11.60 4.43
CA GLU A 94 -10.54 -12.00 5.08
C GLU A 94 -9.30 -11.39 4.41
N LYS A 95 -9.32 -11.31 3.07
CA LYS A 95 -8.15 -10.91 2.25
C LYS A 95 -8.28 -9.55 1.59
N PHE A 96 -9.47 -8.97 1.61
CA PHE A 96 -9.73 -7.68 0.98
C PHE A 96 -10.93 -6.99 1.64
N ILE A 97 -10.99 -5.68 1.49
CA ILE A 97 -12.11 -4.84 1.92
C ILE A 97 -12.66 -4.16 0.68
N THR A 98 -13.98 -4.17 0.51
CA THR A 98 -14.65 -3.47 -0.58
C THR A 98 -15.26 -2.18 -0.08
N LYS A 99 -15.29 -1.15 -0.93
CA LYS A 99 -16.02 0.09 -0.74
C LYS A 99 -16.70 0.40 -2.06
N GLU A 100 -18.02 0.21 -2.14
CA GLU A 100 -18.79 0.40 -3.38
C GLU A 100 -18.18 -0.35 -4.59
N LYS A 101 -17.45 0.35 -5.48
CA LYS A 101 -16.75 -0.20 -6.66
C LYS A 101 -15.26 -0.41 -6.45
N ASP A 102 -14.70 0.12 -5.37
CA ASP A 102 -13.28 0.01 -5.03
C ASP A 102 -13.01 -1.23 -4.17
N THR A 103 -11.81 -1.79 -4.30
CA THR A 103 -11.35 -2.97 -3.55
C THR A 103 -9.95 -2.73 -3.04
N PHE A 104 -9.77 -2.85 -1.72
CA PHE A 104 -8.49 -2.75 -1.03
C PHE A 104 -7.98 -4.15 -0.68
N TYR A 105 -6.83 -4.54 -1.23
CA TYR A 105 -6.27 -5.89 -1.02
C TYR A 105 -5.45 -5.96 0.27
N VAL A 106 -6.15 -5.94 1.41
CA VAL A 106 -5.55 -5.93 2.74
C VAL A 106 -6.03 -7.13 3.57
N GLU A 107 -5.09 -7.92 4.07
CA GLU A 107 -5.36 -9.05 4.97
C GLU A 107 -5.43 -8.57 6.43
N VAL A 108 -6.66 -8.49 6.96
CA VAL A 108 -6.92 -8.05 8.33
C VAL A 108 -7.02 -9.26 9.25
N THR A 109 -6.05 -9.42 10.13
CA THR A 109 -5.95 -10.54 11.08
C THR A 109 -6.74 -10.34 12.37
N GLN A 110 -6.93 -9.10 12.79
CA GLN A 110 -7.69 -8.75 13.99
C GLN A 110 -8.58 -7.56 13.70
N ARG A 111 -9.83 -7.61 14.20
CA ARG A 111 -10.82 -6.54 14.08
C ARG A 111 -11.40 -6.27 15.45
N GLN A 112 -11.33 -5.04 15.90
CA GLN A 112 -12.04 -4.56 17.09
C GLN A 112 -12.88 -3.36 16.71
N PHE A 113 -14.13 -3.38 17.15
CA PHE A 113 -15.07 -2.30 16.97
C PHE A 113 -15.45 -1.79 18.34
N LEU A 114 -15.43 -0.47 18.51
CA LEU A 114 -15.56 0.18 19.80
C LEU A 114 -16.69 1.22 19.73
N PHE A 115 -17.46 1.30 20.81
CA PHE A 115 -18.38 2.41 21.07
C PHE A 115 -18.14 2.93 22.48
N LYS A 116 -17.78 4.21 22.60
CA LYS A 116 -17.42 4.88 23.86
C LYS A 116 -16.33 4.14 24.63
N GLY A 117 -15.40 3.54 23.91
CA GLY A 117 -14.28 2.76 24.47
C GLY A 117 -14.61 1.34 24.92
N VAL A 118 -15.82 0.83 24.62
CA VAL A 118 -16.22 -0.55 24.91
C VAL A 118 -16.31 -1.34 23.62
N GLU A 119 -15.77 -2.56 23.59
CA GLU A 119 -15.87 -3.43 22.42
C GLU A 119 -17.33 -3.82 22.15
N GLN A 120 -17.73 -3.70 20.89
CA GLN A 120 -19.09 -3.96 20.45
C GLN A 120 -19.09 -5.02 19.34
N ALA A 121 -19.85 -6.09 19.54
CA ALA A 121 -19.96 -7.17 18.56
C ALA A 121 -20.76 -6.76 17.32
N SER A 122 -21.76 -5.86 17.46
CA SER A 122 -22.54 -5.31 16.36
C SER A 122 -23.33 -4.08 16.86
N GLY A 123 -23.62 -3.13 15.97
CA GLY A 123 -24.35 -1.90 16.27
C GLY A 123 -23.53 -0.64 15.96
N GLU A 124 -23.90 0.48 16.56
CA GLU A 124 -23.19 1.76 16.37
C GLU A 124 -21.78 1.71 16.96
N ILE A 125 -20.82 2.32 16.26
CA ILE A 125 -19.40 2.36 16.65
C ILE A 125 -18.85 3.77 16.50
N ASP A 126 -17.86 4.12 17.32
CA ASP A 126 -17.13 5.39 17.26
C ASP A 126 -15.62 5.24 17.09
N ALA A 127 -15.12 4.01 17.18
CA ALA A 127 -13.77 3.67 16.78
C ALA A 127 -13.67 2.26 16.21
N LEU A 128 -12.65 2.05 15.38
CA LEU A 128 -12.26 0.77 14.82
C LEU A 128 -10.75 0.57 14.98
N ASP A 129 -10.35 -0.68 15.21
CA ASP A 129 -8.96 -1.09 15.28
C ASP A 129 -8.75 -2.36 14.44
N PHE A 130 -7.98 -2.23 13.36
CA PHE A 130 -7.59 -3.36 12.51
C PHE A 130 -6.11 -3.67 12.68
N GLY A 131 -5.83 -4.92 13.08
CA GLY A 131 -4.48 -5.48 13.13
C GLY A 131 -4.18 -6.25 11.84
N LEU A 132 -3.08 -5.90 11.16
CA LEU A 132 -2.65 -6.58 9.93
C LEU A 132 -1.59 -7.66 10.20
N SER A 133 -1.57 -8.66 9.31
CA SER A 133 -0.60 -9.75 9.34
C SER A 133 0.84 -9.27 9.22
N LYS A 134 1.74 -9.87 10.00
CA LYS A 134 3.16 -9.50 10.15
C LYS A 134 4.06 -9.73 8.92
N LYS A 135 3.51 -10.07 7.76
CA LYS A 135 4.32 -10.51 6.61
C LYS A 135 5.39 -9.48 6.18
N ASN A 136 5.22 -8.19 6.49
CA ASN A 136 6.21 -7.13 6.25
C ASN A 136 6.26 -6.00 7.32
N GLY A 137 5.83 -6.30 8.55
CA GLY A 137 5.76 -5.34 9.65
C GLY A 137 4.34 -5.24 10.19
N SER A 138 4.17 -5.50 11.49
CA SER A 138 2.86 -5.37 12.15
C SER A 138 2.42 -3.91 12.07
N GLN A 139 1.40 -3.65 11.25
CA GLN A 139 0.77 -2.35 11.14
C GLN A 139 -0.60 -2.41 11.80
N GLN A 140 -0.87 -1.39 12.60
CA GLN A 140 -2.15 -1.19 13.25
C GLN A 140 -2.85 -0.01 12.58
N LEU A 141 -4.14 -0.20 12.32
CA LEU A 141 -5.02 0.82 11.79
C LEU A 141 -6.06 1.15 12.85
N PHE A 142 -5.84 2.25 13.55
CA PHE A 142 -6.83 2.79 14.47
C PHE A 142 -7.47 4.04 13.86
N VAL A 143 -8.80 4.04 13.76
CA VAL A 143 -9.60 5.18 13.30
C VAL A 143 -10.69 5.44 14.33
N PHE A 144 -10.90 6.70 14.68
CA PHE A 144 -11.92 7.11 15.64
C PHE A 144 -12.55 8.43 15.19
N LYS A 145 -13.74 8.71 15.72
CA LYS A 145 -14.42 9.99 15.58
C LYS A 145 -14.90 10.51 16.92
N LYS A 146 -15.26 11.79 16.96
CA LYS A 146 -16.08 12.34 18.04
C LYS A 146 -17.54 12.04 17.74
N ASN A 147 -18.29 11.54 18.72
CA ASN A 147 -19.70 11.18 18.52
C ASN A 147 -20.51 12.43 18.21
N ALA A 148 -21.37 12.35 17.21
CA ALA A 148 -22.25 13.44 16.82
C ALA A 148 -23.37 13.62 17.85
N ALA A 149 -24.00 14.80 17.87
CA ALA A 149 -25.14 15.07 18.76
C ALA A 149 -26.31 14.09 18.52
N THR A 150 -26.45 13.59 17.29
CA THR A 150 -27.43 12.58 16.86
C THR A 150 -27.25 11.24 17.58
N SER A 151 -26.02 10.80 17.82
CA SER A 151 -25.71 9.60 18.63
C SER A 151 -26.13 9.71 20.10
N HIS A 152 -26.39 10.93 20.58
CA HIS A 152 -26.92 11.17 21.94
C HIS A 152 -28.44 11.29 21.97
N LEU A 153 -29.08 11.54 20.83
CA LEU A 153 -30.54 11.73 20.70
C LEU A 153 -31.28 10.41 20.50
N ASN A 154 -30.66 9.41 19.87
CA ASN A 154 -31.31 8.13 19.54
C ASN A 154 -31.22 7.08 20.66
N ARG A 155 -31.31 7.52 21.92
CA ARG A 155 -31.20 6.67 23.12
C ARG A 155 -32.56 6.20 23.62
#